data_AF-X0TUA4-F1
#
_entry.id   AF-X0TUA4-F1
#
_cell.length_a   1.000
_cell.length_b   1.000
_cell.length_c   1.000
_cell.angle_alpha   90.00
_cell.angle_beta   90.00
_cell.angle_gamma   90.00
#
_symmetry.space_group_name_H-M   'P 1'
#
loop_
_entity.id
_entity.type
_entity.pdbx_description
1 polymer ?
#
loop_
_entity_poly.entity_id
_entity_poly.type
_entity_poly.pdbx_seq_one_letter_code
_entity_poly.pdbx_strand_id
1 'polypeptide(L)' 'RKNKSILRTEIKKLRTTIEKKDRKKAEEQMPQTFSIIDKSIKKGTIHEITGNRYKSRLSRQVELINLAVPK' A
#
# COMPACT_ATOMS: atom_id res chain seq x y z
N ARG A 1 10.44 17.95 0.58
CA ARG A 1 10.54 16.75 1.45
C ARG A 1 9.19 16.20 1.96
N LYS A 2 8.08 16.99 1.97
CA LYS A 2 6.73 16.58 2.45
C LYS A 2 6.08 15.42 1.67
N ASN A 3 6.29 15.33 0.36
CA ASN A 3 5.64 14.28 -0.46
C ASN A 3 6.16 12.87 -0.11
N LYS A 4 7.46 12.75 0.21
CA LYS A 4 8.09 11.49 0.60
C LYS A 4 7.63 11.02 1.98
N SER A 5 7.40 11.96 2.92
CA SER A 5 6.88 11.59 4.24
C SER A 5 5.43 11.12 4.15
N ILE A 6 4.57 11.80 3.38
CA ILE A 6 3.17 11.39 3.17
C ILE A 6 3.11 9.96 2.60
N LEU A 7 3.88 9.66 1.55
CA LEU A 7 3.91 8.32 0.97
C LEU A 7 4.32 7.26 1.99
N ARG A 8 5.35 7.53 2.82
CA ARG A 8 5.80 6.59 3.85
C ARG A 8 4.76 6.38 4.94
N THR A 9 4.05 7.44 5.34
CA THR A 9 2.99 7.37 6.35
C THR A 9 1.81 6.52 5.86
N GLU A 10 1.37 6.71 4.62
CA GLU A 10 0.26 5.94 4.04
C GLU A 10 0.61 4.46 3.88
N ILE A 11 1.82 4.15 3.40
CA ILE A 11 2.31 2.76 3.36
C ILE A 11 2.36 2.15 4.77
N LYS A 12 2.76 2.93 5.79
CA LYS A 12 2.81 2.45 7.18
C LYS A 12 1.40 2.18 7.71
N LYS A 13 0.42 3.07 7.46
CA LYS A 13 -0.97 2.86 7.85
C LYS A 13 -1.52 1.55 7.29
N LEU A 14 -1.30 1.29 5.99
CA LEU A 14 -1.78 0.07 5.35
C LEU A 14 -1.08 -1.18 5.91
N ARG A 15 0.21 -1.10 6.27
CA ARG A 15 0.89 -2.20 6.98
C ARG A 15 0.32 -2.46 8.37
N THR A 16 0.01 -1.41 9.13
CA THR A 16 -0.58 -1.58 10.47
C THR A 16 -1.99 -2.15 10.43
N THR A 17 -2.77 -1.87 9.37
CA THR A 17 -4.11 -2.47 9.20
C THR A 17 -4.01 -3.92 8.76
N ILE A 18 -3.01 -4.25 7.95
CA ILE A 18 -2.64 -5.64 7.62
C ILE A 18 -2.23 -6.42 8.89
N GLU A 19 -1.38 -5.86 9.75
CA GLU A 19 -0.98 -6.50 11.02
C GLU A 19 -2.18 -6.76 11.93
N LYS A 20 -3.18 -5.86 11.93
CA LYS A 20 -4.44 -6.01 12.67
C LYS A 20 -5.42 -7.01 12.04
N LYS A 21 -5.10 -7.62 10.90
CA LYS A 21 -5.94 -8.57 10.14
C LYS A 21 -7.33 -8.04 9.76
N ASP A 22 -7.49 -6.71 9.65
CA ASP A 22 -8.77 -6.08 9.32
C ASP A 22 -8.96 -6.03 7.79
N ARG A 23 -9.60 -7.07 7.24
CA ARG A 23 -9.75 -7.29 5.79
C ARG A 23 -10.48 -6.18 5.06
N LYS A 24 -11.63 -5.77 5.57
CA LYS A 24 -12.48 -4.75 4.93
C LYS A 24 -11.72 -3.44 4.81
N LYS A 25 -11.05 -3.03 5.89
CA LYS A 25 -10.22 -1.82 5.87
C LYS A 25 -9.01 -1.94 4.96
N ALA A 26 -8.37 -3.10 4.88
CA ALA A 26 -7.24 -3.31 3.98
C ALA A 26 -7.66 -3.19 2.51
N GLU A 27 -8.80 -3.77 2.12
CA GLU A 27 -9.34 -3.69 0.77
C GLU A 27 -9.75 -2.26 0.38
N GLU A 28 -10.36 -1.50 1.29
CA GLU A 28 -10.71 -0.09 1.05
C GLU A 28 -9.49 0.84 0.97
N GLN A 29 -8.47 0.60 1.79
CA GLN A 29 -7.25 1.43 1.82
C GLN A 29 -6.28 1.13 0.68
N MET A 30 -6.36 -0.05 0.08
CA MET A 30 -5.51 -0.48 -1.03
C MET A 30 -5.60 0.46 -2.25
N PRO A 31 -6.78 0.77 -2.84
CA PRO A 31 -6.88 1.66 -3.99
C PRO A 31 -6.42 3.09 -3.66
N GLN A 32 -6.69 3.58 -2.45
CA GLN A 32 -6.24 4.90 -2.00
C GLN A 32 -4.71 4.99 -1.95
N THR A 33 -4.08 3.96 -1.37
CA THR A 33 -2.62 3.88 -1.25
C THR A 33 -1.96 3.78 -2.63
N PHE A 34 -2.55 3.02 -3.56
CA PHE A 34 -2.08 2.93 -4.94
C PHE A 34 -2.16 4.26 -5.67
N SER A 35 -3.26 4.99 -5.52
CA SER A 35 -3.41 6.34 -6.10
C SER A 35 -2.30 7.29 -5.61
N ILE A 36 -1.94 7.22 -4.33
CA ILE A 36 -0.88 8.05 -3.74
C ILE A 36 0.51 7.65 -4.25
N ILE A 37 0.77 6.36 -4.42
CA ILE A 37 2.01 5.85 -5.04
C ILE A 37 2.11 6.37 -6.47
N ASP A 38 1.05 6.27 -7.27
CA ASP A 38 1.03 6.72 -8.66
C ASP A 38 1.21 8.22 -8.80
N LYS A 39 0.53 9.00 -7.94
CA LYS A 39 0.77 10.45 -7.85
C LYS A 39 2.21 10.77 -7.48
N SER A 40 2.86 9.95 -6.66
CA SER A 40 4.25 10.15 -6.25
C SER A 40 5.24 9.79 -7.36
N ILE A 41 4.92 8.81 -8.21
CA ILE A 41 5.68 8.50 -9.44
C ILE A 41 5.54 9.66 -10.42
N LYS A 42 4.31 10.12 -10.72
CA LYS A 42 4.05 11.24 -11.64
C LYS A 42 4.76 12.52 -11.22
N LYS A 43 4.86 12.78 -9.90
CA LYS A 43 5.59 13.92 -9.34
C LYS A 43 7.12 13.74 -9.28
N GLY A 44 7.65 12.61 -9.74
CA GLY A 44 9.09 12.30 -9.66
C GLY A 44 9.63 12.13 -8.25
N THR A 45 8.77 11.92 -7.24
CA THR A 45 9.20 11.75 -5.84
C THR A 45 9.83 10.38 -5.60
N ILE A 46 9.41 9.37 -6.38
CA ILE A 46 9.97 8.02 -6.40
C ILE A 46 10.11 7.54 -7.85
N HIS A 47 11.09 6.67 -8.10
CA HIS A 47 11.24 6.01 -9.39
C HIS A 47 10.09 5.02 -9.61
N GLU A 48 9.71 4.82 -10.87
CA GLU A 48 8.60 3.96 -11.27
C GLU A 48 8.75 2.53 -10.71
N ILE A 49 9.91 1.90 -10.92
CA ILE A 49 10.25 0.58 -10.38
C ILE A 49 10.11 0.52 -8.85
N THR A 50 10.45 1.60 -8.13
CA THR A 50 10.27 1.66 -6.67
C THR A 50 8.79 1.67 -6.31
N GLY A 51 7.97 2.42 -7.06
CA GLY A 51 6.52 2.41 -6.90
C GLY A 51 5.90 1.04 -7.19
N ASN A 52 6.28 0.41 -8.30
CA ASN A 52 5.82 -0.93 -8.69
C ASN A 52 6.21 -1.98 -7.65
N ARG A 53 7.42 -1.87 -7.07
CA ARG A 53 7.86 -2.72 -5.96
C ARG A 53 6.98 -2.56 -4.73
N TYR A 54 6.58 -1.34 -4.38
CA TYR A 54 5.65 -1.13 -3.27
C TYR A 54 4.28 -1.72 -3.55
N LYS A 55 3.72 -1.51 -4.74
CA LYS A 55 2.42 -2.10 -5.13
C LYS A 55 2.44 -3.62 -5.01
N SER A 56 3.43 -4.28 -5.63
CA SER A 56 3.56 -5.74 -5.59
C SER A 56 3.66 -6.29 -4.16
N ARG A 57 4.49 -5.65 -3.31
CA ARG A 57 4.62 -6.05 -1.91
C ARG A 57 3.33 -5.90 -1.12
N LEU A 58 2.62 -4.78 -1.30
CA LEU A 58 1.37 -4.54 -0.58
C LEU A 58 0.26 -5.50 -1.02
N SER A 59 0.12 -5.74 -2.34
CA SER A 59 -0.84 -6.72 -2.85
C SER A 59 -0.61 -8.09 -2.24
N ARG A 60 0.65 -8.56 -2.21
CA ARG A 60 0.99 -9.85 -1.61
C ARG A 60 0.65 -9.90 -0.12
N GLN A 61 0.87 -8.83 0.62
CA GLN A 61 0.53 -8.80 2.05
C GLN A 61 -0.98 -8.84 2.30
N VAL A 62 -1.78 -8.16 1.47
CA VAL A 62 -3.25 -8.21 1.55
C VAL A 62 -3.76 -9.61 1.16
N GLU A 63 -3.20 -10.18 0.09
CA GLU A 63 -3.53 -11.54 -0.38
C GLU A 63 -3.23 -12.60 0.69
N LEU A 64 -2.11 -12.49 1.42
CA LEU A 64 -1.81 -13.39 2.54
C LEU A 64 -2.87 -13.33 3.65
N ILE A 65 -3.44 -12.16 3.93
CA ILE A 65 -4.55 -12.06 4.89
C ILE A 65 -5.78 -12.74 4.31
N ASN A 66 -6.06 -12.59 3.01
CA ASN A 66 -7.22 -13.19 2.35
C ASN A 66 -7.14 -14.74 2.35
N LEU A 67 -5.99 -15.30 1.95
CA LEU A 67 -5.72 -16.74 1.89
C LEU A 67 -5.82 -17.46 3.24
N ALA A 68 -5.66 -16.74 4.36
CA ALA A 68 -5.76 -17.29 5.70
C ALA A 68 -7.20 -17.59 6.17
N VAL A 69 -8.22 -17.38 5.33
CA VAL A 69 -9.57 -17.94 5.56
C VAL A 69 -9.87 -18.89 4.40
N PRO A 70 -10.05 -20.19 4.68
CA PRO A 70 -10.60 -21.09 3.68
C PRO A 70 -12.02 -20.64 3.33
N LYS A 71 -12.34 -20.71 2.04
CA LYS A 71 -13.71 -20.64 1.53
C LYS A 71 -14.63 -21.60 2.28
#